data_AF-B1KE47-F1
#
_entry.id   AF-B1KE47-F1
#
_cell.length_a   1.000
_cell.length_b   1.000
_cell.length_c   1.000
_cell.angle_alpha   90.00
_cell.angle_beta   90.00
_cell.angle_gamma   90.00
#
_symmetry.space_group_name_H-M   'P 1'
#
loop_
_entity.id
_entity.type
_entity.pdbx_description
1 polymer ?
#
loop_
_entity_poly.entity_id
_entity_poly.type
_entity_poly.pdbx_seq_one_letter_code
_entity_poly.pdbx_strand_id
1 'polypeptide(L)'
;MKTSLSLPLLLSYLLLFIHLSAYANTQHTAQLNETQSAIESFQNDTQEILTQARKLNRQHGGHLERLNQMLAETKSAIAVLQSDLIKQLEQDATQMLQLTEAYLSYYRTFVYSISQDSSCYQPEQIDTFELTLIELQHYVDNIQTLASTPDEESAFAALMEINVEQTRVAMTVNLFEMFKLCYITEAVAPLSEQFNTLETQLTELAIQHGATPNNEIDDEFFVDDNLIQTELKHQSEIISTYEFMAGEMVNVNQLTYLHFDKLSQLSHLTLSNGLKIDQALNLQLPPNVAGNNEQLYSASITGRVETLDDIAQLNITIKRNPVLSIAKIQFSDKNIAACIEQSAQISQFTQAHQMELLSCELPRETSTKLNDLINFKQLTMISLKGGTIESLAPLAKLDSLETLYLSDIKLKEFGDLSSFSGSINLNQIDTQDWSKLAQTRANPLSINKPENCSELTPLFSHSNVAVLYKDMSSTEQVNAMEQVDSGAKTVMVITDCAKP
;
A
#
# COMPACT_ATOMS: atom_id res chain seq x y z
N MET A 1 41.03 56.07 9.11
CA MET A 1 40.03 57.13 8.79
C MET A 1 38.80 56.44 8.21
N LYS A 2 37.59 56.90 8.55
CA LYS A 2 36.36 56.53 7.82
C LYS A 2 36.20 57.48 6.63
N THR A 3 35.67 56.99 5.51
CA THR A 3 35.06 57.82 4.46
C THR A 3 33.73 57.18 4.06
N SER A 4 32.66 57.95 4.19
CA SER A 4 31.30 57.58 3.78
C SER A 4 31.02 58.04 2.35
N LEU A 5 30.21 57.29 1.60
CA LEU A 5 29.53 57.79 0.40
C LEU A 5 28.03 57.98 0.68
N SER A 6 27.40 58.88 -0.06
CA SER A 6 26.14 59.54 0.31
C SER A 6 24.87 58.90 -0.27
N LEU A 7 23.73 59.25 0.34
CA LEU A 7 22.46 58.53 0.34
C LEU A 7 21.50 58.64 -0.89
N PRO A 8 21.60 59.57 -1.86
CA PRO A 8 20.47 59.85 -2.77
C PRO A 8 20.29 58.90 -3.96
N LEU A 9 21.23 57.97 -4.21
CA LEU A 9 21.16 57.01 -5.33
C LEU A 9 20.40 55.71 -5.02
N LEU A 10 20.03 55.48 -3.76
CA LEU A 10 19.35 54.25 -3.32
C LEU A 10 17.84 54.24 -3.53
N LEU A 11 17.16 55.41 -3.50
CA LEU A 11 15.69 55.46 -3.59
C LEU A 11 15.13 55.15 -4.99
N SER A 12 15.85 55.54 -6.06
CA SER A 12 15.39 55.30 -7.44
C SER A 12 15.53 53.84 -7.89
N TYR A 13 16.52 53.11 -7.34
CA TYR A 13 16.65 51.67 -7.58
C TYR A 13 15.59 50.86 -6.84
N LEU A 14 15.20 51.26 -5.62
CA LEU A 14 14.23 50.52 -4.81
C LEU A 14 12.86 50.41 -5.50
N LEU A 15 12.39 51.49 -6.14
CA LEU A 15 11.07 51.55 -6.77
C LEU A 15 10.95 50.70 -8.06
N LEU A 16 12.05 50.43 -8.77
CA LEU A 16 12.03 49.56 -9.95
C LEU A 16 12.01 48.07 -9.56
N PHE A 17 12.70 47.71 -8.49
CA PHE A 17 12.73 46.33 -7.98
C PHE A 17 11.37 45.86 -7.44
N ILE A 18 10.60 46.75 -6.80
CA ILE A 18 9.30 46.43 -6.19
C ILE A 18 8.24 46.03 -7.24
N HIS A 19 8.32 46.54 -8.48
CA HIS A 19 7.39 46.15 -9.55
C HIS A 19 7.76 44.84 -10.27
N LEU A 20 9.04 44.46 -10.29
CA LEU A 20 9.50 43.20 -10.91
C LEU A 20 9.29 41.99 -9.98
N SER A 21 9.51 42.13 -8.67
CA SER A 21 9.25 41.05 -7.72
C SER A 21 7.74 40.74 -7.56
N ALA A 22 6.89 41.76 -7.65
CA ALA A 22 5.44 41.59 -7.57
C ALA A 22 4.83 40.81 -8.74
N TYR A 23 5.42 40.90 -9.94
CA TYR A 23 4.98 40.13 -11.12
C TYR A 23 5.50 38.68 -11.10
N ALA A 24 6.72 38.45 -10.61
CA ALA A 24 7.28 37.09 -10.50
C ALA A 24 6.49 36.25 -9.48
N ASN A 25 6.19 36.80 -8.29
CA ASN A 25 5.45 36.07 -7.25
C ASN A 25 4.00 35.73 -7.65
N THR A 26 3.33 36.57 -8.46
CA THR A 26 1.94 36.30 -8.86
C THR A 26 1.82 35.24 -9.95
N GLN A 27 2.80 35.11 -10.84
CA GLN A 27 2.81 33.98 -11.80
C GLN A 27 3.14 32.66 -11.10
N HIS A 28 4.16 32.63 -10.24
CA HIS A 28 4.58 31.39 -9.57
C HIS A 28 3.49 30.80 -8.65
N THR A 29 2.74 31.66 -7.94
CA THR A 29 1.65 31.23 -7.04
C THR A 29 0.37 30.84 -7.78
N ALA A 30 0.07 31.43 -8.93
CA ALA A 30 -1.05 30.99 -9.77
C ALA A 30 -0.80 29.57 -10.34
N GLN A 31 0.40 29.36 -10.89
CA GLN A 31 0.80 28.11 -11.55
C GLN A 31 0.83 26.90 -10.59
N LEU A 32 1.13 27.13 -9.30
CA LEU A 32 1.14 26.08 -8.28
C LEU A 32 -0.27 25.72 -7.78
N ASN A 33 -1.19 26.68 -7.68
CA ASN A 33 -2.60 26.42 -7.39
C ASN A 33 -3.29 25.68 -8.56
N GLU A 34 -2.89 25.95 -9.80
CA GLU A 34 -3.40 25.26 -10.99
C GLU A 34 -2.98 23.77 -11.00
N THR A 35 -1.71 23.45 -10.75
CA THR A 35 -1.29 22.03 -10.65
C THR A 35 -1.98 21.30 -9.50
N GLN A 36 -2.06 21.90 -8.29
CA GLN A 36 -2.73 21.22 -7.17
C GLN A 36 -4.22 20.94 -7.46
N SER A 37 -4.92 21.90 -8.08
CA SER A 37 -6.32 21.71 -8.51
C SER A 37 -6.45 20.60 -9.55
N ALA A 38 -5.48 20.47 -10.47
CA ALA A 38 -5.45 19.39 -11.46
C ALA A 38 -5.19 18.01 -10.80
N ILE A 39 -4.34 17.94 -9.77
CA ILE A 39 -4.11 16.73 -8.97
C ILE A 39 -5.41 16.30 -8.26
N GLU A 40 -6.09 17.23 -7.59
CA GLU A 40 -7.34 16.95 -6.86
C GLU A 40 -8.48 16.53 -7.81
N SER A 41 -8.61 17.15 -8.99
CA SER A 41 -9.54 16.67 -10.02
C SER A 41 -9.19 15.26 -10.47
N PHE A 42 -7.94 15.02 -10.89
CA PHE A 42 -7.49 13.70 -11.35
C PHE A 42 -7.71 12.58 -10.33
N GLN A 43 -7.49 12.85 -9.04
CA GLN A 43 -7.76 11.90 -7.97
C GLN A 43 -9.26 11.59 -7.84
N ASN A 44 -10.13 12.61 -7.86
CA ASN A 44 -11.58 12.41 -7.79
C ASN A 44 -12.12 11.68 -9.03
N ASP A 45 -11.69 12.12 -10.23
CA ASP A 45 -12.12 11.59 -11.52
C ASP A 45 -11.72 10.11 -11.74
N THR A 46 -10.61 9.67 -11.11
CA THR A 46 -10.14 8.26 -11.19
C THR A 46 -10.54 7.38 -10.01
N GLN A 47 -11.11 7.93 -8.93
CA GLN A 47 -11.42 7.16 -7.71
C GLN A 47 -12.40 6.02 -7.95
N GLU A 48 -13.38 6.19 -8.85
CA GLU A 48 -14.32 5.12 -9.20
C GLU A 48 -13.62 4.01 -9.99
N ILE A 49 -12.77 4.37 -10.96
CA ILE A 49 -11.98 3.42 -11.77
C ILE A 49 -11.11 2.55 -10.87
N LEU A 50 -10.39 3.16 -9.91
CA LEU A 50 -9.58 2.45 -8.92
C LEU A 50 -10.42 1.53 -8.03
N THR A 51 -11.63 1.95 -7.65
CA THR A 51 -12.56 1.15 -6.84
C THR A 51 -13.07 -0.06 -7.63
N GLN A 52 -13.42 0.12 -8.90
CA GLN A 52 -13.83 -0.96 -9.80
C GLN A 52 -12.67 -1.94 -10.06
N ALA A 53 -11.46 -1.44 -10.31
CA ALA A 53 -10.26 -2.27 -10.51
C ALA A 53 -9.92 -3.13 -9.29
N ARG A 54 -9.96 -2.55 -8.07
CA ARG A 54 -9.75 -3.32 -6.82
C ARG A 54 -10.82 -4.39 -6.60
N LYS A 55 -12.08 -4.14 -7.02
CA LYS A 55 -13.15 -5.15 -6.99
C LYS A 55 -12.87 -6.26 -8.00
N LEU A 56 -12.46 -5.89 -9.21
CA LEU A 56 -12.16 -6.82 -10.31
C LEU A 56 -10.95 -7.71 -9.96
N ASN A 57 -9.89 -7.17 -9.35
CA ASN A 57 -8.76 -7.93 -8.85
C ASN A 57 -9.15 -9.01 -7.82
N ARG A 58 -10.11 -8.73 -6.93
CA ARG A 58 -10.63 -9.75 -5.99
C ARG A 58 -11.44 -10.83 -6.69
N GLN A 59 -12.23 -10.48 -7.70
CA GLN A 59 -12.96 -11.44 -8.52
C GLN A 59 -12.00 -12.36 -9.29
N HIS A 60 -11.02 -11.74 -9.94
CA HIS A 60 -9.96 -12.39 -10.71
C HIS A 60 -9.15 -13.39 -9.87
N GLY A 61 -8.70 -12.99 -8.67
CA GLY A 61 -8.03 -13.91 -7.74
C GLY A 61 -8.88 -15.14 -7.39
N GLY A 62 -10.19 -14.96 -7.21
CA GLY A 62 -11.14 -16.06 -7.00
C GLY A 62 -11.37 -16.95 -8.24
N HIS A 63 -11.08 -16.48 -9.46
CA HIS A 63 -11.06 -17.33 -10.66
C HIS A 63 -9.75 -18.12 -10.77
N LEU A 64 -8.61 -17.51 -10.45
CA LEU A 64 -7.32 -18.21 -10.38
C LEU A 64 -7.30 -19.31 -9.30
N GLU A 65 -7.93 -19.07 -8.13
CA GLU A 65 -8.04 -20.09 -7.08
C GLU A 65 -8.84 -21.33 -7.57
N ARG A 66 -9.97 -21.11 -8.25
CA ARG A 66 -10.77 -22.20 -8.85
C ARG A 66 -10.05 -22.91 -9.99
N LEU A 67 -9.23 -22.18 -10.75
CA LEU A 67 -8.38 -22.73 -11.79
C LEU A 67 -7.34 -23.70 -11.17
N ASN A 68 -6.69 -23.28 -10.09
CA ASN A 68 -5.74 -24.12 -9.34
C ASN A 68 -6.42 -25.33 -8.70
N GLN A 69 -7.62 -25.17 -8.13
CA GLN A 69 -8.42 -26.28 -7.62
C GLN A 69 -8.76 -27.29 -8.74
N MET A 70 -9.23 -26.82 -9.89
CA MET A 70 -9.57 -27.68 -11.03
C MET A 70 -8.34 -28.41 -11.57
N LEU A 71 -7.17 -27.77 -11.61
CA LEU A 71 -5.91 -28.41 -11.98
C LEU A 71 -5.52 -29.52 -10.98
N ALA A 72 -5.67 -29.27 -9.68
CA ALA A 72 -5.39 -30.26 -8.63
C ALA A 72 -6.36 -31.46 -8.65
N GLU A 73 -7.64 -31.22 -8.91
CA GLU A 73 -8.68 -32.27 -8.99
C GLU A 73 -8.57 -33.11 -10.27
N THR A 74 -8.40 -32.48 -11.43
CA THR A 74 -8.39 -33.15 -12.74
C THR A 74 -7.03 -33.69 -13.14
N LYS A 75 -5.95 -33.07 -12.66
CA LYS A 75 -4.55 -33.31 -13.10
C LYS A 75 -4.35 -33.17 -14.61
N SER A 76 -5.15 -32.31 -15.25
CA SER A 76 -5.19 -32.09 -16.69
C SER A 76 -5.22 -30.58 -16.95
N ALA A 77 -4.17 -30.07 -17.60
CA ALA A 77 -4.16 -28.68 -18.04
C ALA A 77 -5.13 -28.48 -19.21
N ILE A 78 -5.35 -29.49 -20.05
CA ILE A 78 -6.39 -29.46 -21.09
C ILE A 78 -7.79 -29.25 -20.47
N ALA A 79 -8.13 -29.98 -19.41
CA ALA A 79 -9.44 -29.86 -18.76
C ALA A 79 -9.66 -28.46 -18.17
N VAL A 80 -8.60 -27.84 -17.65
CA VAL A 80 -8.59 -26.48 -17.14
C VAL A 80 -8.75 -25.46 -18.27
N LEU A 81 -7.96 -25.59 -19.35
CA LEU A 81 -8.01 -24.69 -20.51
C LEU A 81 -9.35 -24.75 -21.27
N GLN A 82 -10.01 -25.91 -21.27
CA GLN A 82 -11.34 -26.10 -21.87
C GLN A 82 -12.50 -25.70 -20.95
N SER A 83 -12.23 -25.25 -19.73
CA SER A 83 -13.26 -24.83 -18.78
C SER A 83 -13.75 -23.40 -19.04
N ASP A 84 -14.95 -23.09 -18.56
CA ASP A 84 -15.50 -21.72 -18.60
C ASP A 84 -14.64 -20.70 -17.80
N LEU A 85 -13.69 -21.15 -16.96
CA LEU A 85 -12.81 -20.26 -16.20
C LEU A 85 -11.89 -19.44 -17.11
N ILE A 86 -11.38 -20.00 -18.22
CA ILE A 86 -10.54 -19.22 -19.15
C ILE A 86 -11.31 -18.05 -19.74
N LYS A 87 -12.59 -18.27 -20.08
CA LYS A 87 -13.48 -17.22 -20.57
C LYS A 87 -13.82 -16.18 -19.50
N GLN A 88 -13.87 -16.57 -18.23
CA GLN A 88 -14.03 -15.63 -17.12
C GLN A 88 -12.77 -14.79 -16.90
N LEU A 89 -11.58 -15.40 -17.01
CA LEU A 89 -10.29 -14.70 -16.93
C LEU A 89 -10.05 -13.76 -18.12
N GLU A 90 -10.48 -14.14 -19.33
CA GLU A 90 -10.53 -13.27 -20.52
C GLU A 90 -11.43 -12.04 -20.28
N GLN A 91 -12.62 -12.25 -19.68
CA GLN A 91 -13.56 -11.17 -19.36
C GLN A 91 -13.02 -10.24 -18.28
N ASP A 92 -12.44 -10.78 -17.21
CA ASP A 92 -11.80 -9.99 -16.16
C ASP A 92 -10.64 -9.16 -16.73
N ALA A 93 -9.80 -9.78 -17.58
CA ALA A 93 -8.68 -9.08 -18.20
C ALA A 93 -9.13 -7.98 -19.15
N THR A 94 -10.13 -8.25 -20.00
CA THR A 94 -10.72 -7.25 -20.89
C THR A 94 -11.26 -6.05 -20.10
N GLN A 95 -11.96 -6.30 -18.98
CA GLN A 95 -12.47 -5.22 -18.12
C GLN A 95 -11.33 -4.46 -17.42
N MET A 96 -10.25 -5.13 -17.02
CA MET A 96 -9.10 -4.49 -16.39
C MET A 96 -8.34 -3.59 -17.37
N LEU A 97 -8.18 -4.02 -18.62
CA LEU A 97 -7.57 -3.20 -19.67
C LEU A 97 -8.45 -1.98 -19.99
N GLN A 98 -9.77 -2.13 -20.08
CA GLN A 98 -10.70 -0.99 -20.26
C GLN A 98 -10.61 0.04 -19.12
N LEU A 99 -10.54 -0.42 -17.87
CA LEU A 99 -10.32 0.46 -16.71
C LEU A 99 -8.95 1.15 -16.76
N THR A 100 -7.93 0.45 -17.24
CA THR A 100 -6.58 0.98 -17.41
C THR A 100 -6.49 2.02 -18.54
N GLU A 101 -7.11 1.77 -19.69
CA GLU A 101 -7.23 2.73 -20.80
C GLU A 101 -7.98 4.00 -20.35
N ALA A 102 -9.08 3.84 -19.61
CA ALA A 102 -9.82 4.95 -19.03
C ALA A 102 -8.93 5.77 -18.07
N TYR A 103 -8.24 5.10 -17.14
CA TYR A 103 -7.29 5.74 -16.22
C TYR A 103 -6.18 6.49 -16.97
N LEU A 104 -5.61 5.87 -18.01
CA LEU A 104 -4.55 6.46 -18.82
C LEU A 104 -5.01 7.69 -19.62
N SER A 105 -6.27 7.72 -20.05
CA SER A 105 -6.88 8.92 -20.66
C SER A 105 -6.96 10.10 -19.68
N TYR A 106 -7.39 9.84 -18.43
CA TYR A 106 -7.35 10.84 -17.36
C TYR A 106 -5.91 11.25 -17.04
N TYR A 107 -4.96 10.31 -16.99
CA TYR A 107 -3.55 10.58 -16.68
C TYR A 107 -2.87 11.41 -17.77
N ARG A 108 -3.13 11.10 -19.06
CA ARG A 108 -2.68 11.91 -20.20
C ARG A 108 -3.24 13.33 -20.12
N THR A 109 -4.51 13.48 -19.77
CA THR A 109 -5.15 14.79 -19.61
C THR A 109 -4.53 15.58 -18.45
N PHE A 110 -4.27 14.92 -17.33
CA PHE A 110 -3.60 15.47 -16.16
C PHE A 110 -2.16 15.92 -16.45
N VAL A 111 -1.32 15.06 -17.04
CA VAL A 111 0.09 15.39 -17.34
C VAL A 111 0.21 16.57 -18.32
N TYR A 112 -0.73 16.77 -19.24
CA TYR A 112 -0.72 17.93 -20.14
C TYR A 112 -1.51 19.15 -19.63
N SER A 113 -2.19 19.07 -18.48
CA SER A 113 -2.84 20.23 -17.84
C SER A 113 -1.97 20.95 -16.81
N ILE A 114 -0.83 20.36 -16.44
CA ILE A 114 0.10 20.87 -15.43
C ILE A 114 1.37 21.48 -16.05
N SER A 115 2.13 22.22 -15.24
CA SER A 115 3.38 22.87 -15.68
C SER A 115 4.43 21.88 -16.16
N GLN A 116 5.28 22.22 -17.14
CA GLN A 116 6.42 21.36 -17.54
C GLN A 116 7.52 21.27 -16.48
N ASP A 117 7.56 22.23 -15.54
CA ASP A 117 8.48 22.25 -14.40
C ASP A 117 7.95 21.43 -13.19
N SER A 118 6.76 20.83 -13.33
CA SER A 118 6.14 19.93 -12.34
C SER A 118 6.92 18.61 -12.22
N SER A 119 7.04 18.07 -11.00
CA SER A 119 7.55 16.71 -10.80
C SER A 119 6.55 15.61 -11.21
N CYS A 120 5.27 15.97 -11.38
CA CYS A 120 4.24 15.15 -12.00
C CYS A 120 4.23 15.21 -13.53
N TYR A 121 4.95 16.13 -14.18
CA TYR A 121 5.09 16.17 -15.63
C TYR A 121 6.00 15.04 -16.13
N GLN A 122 5.43 13.84 -16.26
CA GLN A 122 6.13 12.62 -16.67
C GLN A 122 5.53 12.02 -17.96
N PRO A 123 5.60 12.72 -19.11
CA PRO A 123 4.98 12.24 -20.35
C PRO A 123 5.60 10.93 -20.88
N GLU A 124 6.88 10.65 -20.61
CA GLU A 124 7.56 9.40 -21.03
C GLU A 124 6.93 8.13 -20.43
N GLN A 125 6.21 8.28 -19.32
CA GLN A 125 5.50 7.17 -18.67
C GLN A 125 4.23 6.81 -19.42
N ILE A 126 3.61 7.75 -20.13
CA ILE A 126 2.44 7.49 -20.99
C ILE A 126 2.81 6.47 -22.07
N ASP A 127 3.91 6.69 -22.79
CA ASP A 127 4.39 5.77 -23.83
C ASP A 127 4.68 4.37 -23.26
N THR A 128 5.25 4.30 -22.05
CA THR A 128 5.52 3.04 -21.33
C THR A 128 4.23 2.30 -20.98
N PHE A 129 3.20 3.02 -20.54
CA PHE A 129 1.88 2.46 -20.25
C PHE A 129 1.11 2.05 -21.51
N GLU A 130 1.21 2.80 -22.61
CA GLU A 130 0.59 2.42 -23.88
C GLU A 130 1.24 1.17 -24.48
N LEU A 131 2.56 1.03 -24.38
CA LEU A 131 3.27 -0.20 -24.76
C LEU A 131 2.80 -1.40 -23.90
N THR A 132 2.68 -1.20 -22.58
CA THR A 132 2.20 -2.24 -21.66
C THR A 132 0.76 -2.66 -22.00
N LEU A 133 -0.14 -1.70 -22.29
CA LEU A 133 -1.51 -1.97 -22.73
C LEU A 133 -1.54 -2.75 -24.06
N ILE A 134 -0.69 -2.40 -25.04
CA ILE A 134 -0.63 -3.11 -26.33
C ILE A 134 -0.17 -4.56 -26.14
N GLU A 135 0.84 -4.81 -25.31
CA GLU A 135 1.29 -6.18 -24.99
C GLU A 135 0.18 -7.00 -24.32
N LEU A 136 -0.48 -6.44 -23.31
CA LEU A 136 -1.54 -7.13 -22.58
C LEU A 136 -2.83 -7.30 -23.41
N GLN A 137 -3.15 -6.36 -24.31
CA GLN A 137 -4.25 -6.52 -25.25
C GLN A 137 -3.96 -7.63 -26.25
N HIS A 138 -2.72 -7.73 -26.76
CA HIS A 138 -2.31 -8.85 -27.60
C HIS A 138 -2.42 -10.19 -26.85
N TYR A 139 -2.11 -10.24 -25.56
CA TYR A 139 -2.36 -11.41 -24.73
C TYR A 139 -3.87 -11.74 -24.63
N VAL A 140 -4.71 -10.77 -24.29
CA VAL A 140 -6.18 -10.95 -24.16
C VAL A 140 -6.80 -11.41 -25.47
N ASP A 141 -6.44 -10.81 -26.61
CA ASP A 141 -6.92 -11.19 -27.94
C ASP A 141 -6.54 -12.65 -28.31
N ASN A 142 -5.46 -13.18 -27.75
CA ASN A 142 -4.93 -14.51 -28.05
C ASN A 142 -5.21 -15.56 -26.96
N ILE A 143 -5.84 -15.21 -25.82
CA ILE A 143 -6.00 -16.12 -24.68
C ILE A 143 -6.75 -17.42 -25.05
N GLN A 144 -7.75 -17.36 -25.92
CA GLN A 144 -8.45 -18.55 -26.42
C GLN A 144 -7.62 -19.38 -27.40
N THR A 145 -6.73 -18.74 -28.16
CA THR A 145 -5.76 -19.41 -29.05
C THR A 145 -4.69 -20.12 -28.23
N LEU A 146 -4.18 -19.47 -27.17
CA LEU A 146 -3.30 -20.07 -26.17
C LEU A 146 -3.96 -21.27 -25.49
N ALA A 147 -5.24 -21.16 -25.12
CA ALA A 147 -5.99 -22.27 -24.55
C ALA A 147 -6.28 -23.43 -25.53
N SER A 148 -6.05 -23.25 -26.83
CA SER A 148 -6.35 -24.23 -27.89
C SER A 148 -5.16 -25.16 -28.17
N THR A 149 -4.78 -25.99 -27.19
CA THR A 149 -3.59 -26.86 -27.26
C THR A 149 -3.91 -28.32 -27.65
N PRO A 150 -3.02 -29.02 -28.38
CA PRO A 150 -3.27 -30.38 -28.87
C PRO A 150 -2.91 -31.50 -27.88
N ASP A 151 -2.13 -31.21 -26.84
CA ASP A 151 -1.61 -32.16 -25.85
C ASP A 151 -1.38 -31.48 -24.49
N GLU A 152 -1.19 -32.29 -23.43
CA GLU A 152 -1.06 -31.82 -22.04
C GLU A 152 0.23 -31.04 -21.75
N GLU A 153 1.32 -31.29 -22.49
CA GLU A 153 2.60 -30.59 -22.31
C GLU A 153 2.46 -29.15 -22.82
N SER A 154 1.90 -29.01 -24.03
CA SER A 154 1.50 -27.73 -24.63
C SER A 154 0.46 -27.01 -23.77
N ALA A 155 -0.54 -27.74 -23.24
CA ALA A 155 -1.58 -27.19 -22.37
C ALA A 155 -1.00 -26.61 -21.07
N PHE A 156 -0.05 -27.30 -20.44
CA PHE A 156 0.56 -26.80 -19.21
C PHE A 156 1.40 -25.55 -19.46
N ALA A 157 2.15 -25.51 -20.57
CA ALA A 157 2.91 -24.31 -20.97
C ALA A 157 1.98 -23.11 -21.22
N ALA A 158 0.89 -23.29 -21.97
CA ALA A 158 -0.11 -22.25 -22.21
C ALA A 158 -0.81 -21.81 -20.91
N LEU A 159 -1.10 -22.73 -19.99
CA LEU A 159 -1.69 -22.41 -18.69
C LEU A 159 -0.72 -21.59 -17.80
N MET A 160 0.58 -21.85 -17.89
CA MET A 160 1.60 -21.07 -17.19
C MET A 160 1.74 -19.67 -17.79
N GLU A 161 1.77 -19.55 -19.12
CA GLU A 161 1.76 -18.26 -19.83
C GLU A 161 0.52 -17.43 -19.46
N ILE A 162 -0.66 -18.05 -19.44
CA ILE A 162 -1.90 -17.46 -18.96
C ILE A 162 -1.76 -16.97 -17.51
N ASN A 163 -1.21 -17.75 -16.58
CA ASN A 163 -1.03 -17.31 -15.20
C ASN A 163 -0.07 -16.11 -15.06
N VAL A 164 1.03 -16.09 -15.82
CA VAL A 164 2.00 -14.98 -15.83
C VAL A 164 1.36 -13.70 -16.36
N GLU A 165 0.70 -13.77 -17.52
CA GLU A 165 0.08 -12.61 -18.15
C GLU A 165 -1.16 -12.12 -17.39
N GLN A 166 -1.98 -13.01 -16.82
CA GLN A 166 -3.06 -12.62 -15.90
C GLN A 166 -2.52 -11.91 -14.64
N THR A 167 -1.37 -12.34 -14.12
CA THR A 167 -0.72 -11.63 -13.00
C THR A 167 -0.28 -10.22 -13.41
N ARG A 168 0.27 -10.05 -14.62
CA ARG A 168 0.59 -8.71 -15.17
C ARG A 168 -0.65 -7.84 -15.32
N VAL A 169 -1.74 -8.38 -15.86
CA VAL A 169 -3.05 -7.72 -15.96
C VAL A 169 -3.54 -7.26 -14.57
N ALA A 170 -3.56 -8.14 -13.57
CA ALA A 170 -4.01 -7.81 -12.22
C ALA A 170 -3.14 -6.75 -11.53
N MET A 171 -1.82 -6.77 -11.77
CA MET A 171 -0.87 -5.78 -11.25
C MET A 171 -0.90 -4.44 -11.99
N THR A 172 -1.53 -4.38 -13.17
CA THR A 172 -1.47 -3.20 -14.05
C THR A 172 -1.97 -1.94 -13.34
N VAL A 173 -3.15 -1.96 -12.72
CA VAL A 173 -3.68 -0.79 -11.97
C VAL A 173 -2.85 -0.44 -10.73
N ASN A 174 -2.19 -1.41 -10.09
CA ASN A 174 -1.31 -1.15 -8.95
C ASN A 174 -0.02 -0.40 -9.35
N LEU A 175 0.45 -0.56 -10.59
CA LEU A 175 1.58 0.22 -11.12
C LEU A 175 1.24 1.71 -11.27
N PHE A 176 -0.04 2.06 -11.51
CA PHE A 176 -0.48 3.46 -11.56
C PHE A 176 -0.62 4.10 -10.17
N GLU A 177 -0.86 3.33 -9.10
CA GLU A 177 -0.84 3.85 -7.73
C GLU A 177 0.54 4.40 -7.31
N MET A 178 1.64 3.91 -7.92
CA MET A 178 2.98 4.47 -7.70
C MET A 178 3.11 5.93 -8.16
N PHE A 179 2.24 6.42 -9.05
CA PHE A 179 2.29 7.81 -9.54
C PHE A 179 1.82 8.83 -8.50
N LYS A 180 1.17 8.39 -7.41
CA LYS A 180 0.87 9.26 -6.25
C LYS A 180 2.13 9.87 -5.61
N LEU A 181 3.31 9.29 -5.87
CA LEU A 181 4.61 9.81 -5.45
C LEU A 181 5.02 11.13 -6.15
N CYS A 182 4.35 11.56 -7.22
CA CYS A 182 4.65 12.85 -7.83
C CYS A 182 3.97 14.03 -7.12
N TYR A 183 2.72 13.87 -6.63
CA TYR A 183 1.98 14.91 -5.87
C TYR A 183 2.76 15.35 -4.64
N ILE A 184 3.38 14.34 -4.04
CA ILE A 184 4.32 14.33 -2.94
C ILE A 184 5.56 15.23 -3.16
N THR A 185 6.06 15.33 -4.39
CA THR A 185 7.25 16.13 -4.71
C THR A 185 6.88 17.56 -5.14
N GLU A 186 5.70 17.76 -5.71
CA GLU A 186 5.24 19.08 -6.16
C GLU A 186 4.77 19.97 -5.02
N ALA A 187 4.13 19.40 -3.99
CA ALA A 187 3.72 20.13 -2.79
C ALA A 187 4.92 20.78 -2.03
N VAL A 188 6.14 20.25 -2.19
CA VAL A 188 7.32 20.70 -1.41
C VAL A 188 7.88 22.05 -1.90
N ALA A 189 7.70 22.39 -3.18
CA ALA A 189 8.25 23.63 -3.75
C ALA A 189 7.59 24.93 -3.24
N PRO A 190 6.25 25.12 -3.31
CA PRO A 190 5.58 26.34 -2.82
C PRO A 190 5.65 26.51 -1.30
N LEU A 191 5.51 25.41 -0.55
CA LEU A 191 5.21 25.48 0.87
C LEU A 191 6.36 26.11 1.68
N SER A 192 7.62 25.91 1.29
CA SER A 192 8.78 26.54 1.92
C SER A 192 8.72 28.08 1.93
N GLU A 193 8.17 28.70 0.88
CA GLU A 193 8.14 30.16 0.73
C GLU A 193 6.83 30.76 1.27
N GLN A 194 5.71 30.02 1.14
CA GLN A 194 4.41 30.45 1.65
C GLN A 194 4.29 30.33 3.17
N PHE A 195 4.80 29.26 3.81
CA PHE A 195 4.69 29.08 5.27
C PHE A 195 5.32 30.24 6.05
N ASN A 196 6.57 30.62 5.72
CA ASN A 196 7.27 31.72 6.37
C ASN A 196 6.52 33.06 6.27
N THR A 197 5.82 33.29 5.16
CA THR A 197 5.07 34.53 4.90
C THR A 197 3.72 34.54 5.64
N LEU A 198 3.02 33.40 5.66
CA LEU A 198 1.68 33.25 6.22
C LEU A 198 1.70 33.16 7.76
N GLU A 199 2.67 32.44 8.34
CA GLU A 199 2.85 32.31 9.80
C GLU A 199 3.07 33.68 10.47
N THR A 200 3.84 34.55 9.81
CA THR A 200 4.10 35.92 10.26
C THR A 200 2.81 36.77 10.28
N GLN A 201 1.93 36.64 9.27
CA GLN A 201 0.71 37.46 9.17
C GLN A 201 -0.46 36.94 10.01
N LEU A 202 -0.63 35.61 10.10
CA LEU A 202 -1.71 35.00 10.89
C LEU A 202 -1.53 35.23 12.39
N THR A 203 -0.29 35.23 12.88
CA THR A 203 0.01 35.46 14.30
C THR A 203 -0.32 36.89 14.73
N GLU A 204 -0.08 37.89 13.88
CA GLU A 204 -0.43 39.29 14.16
C GLU A 204 -1.96 39.53 14.12
N LEU A 205 -2.69 38.90 13.21
CA LEU A 205 -4.14 39.06 13.05
C LEU A 205 -4.95 38.31 14.12
N ALA A 206 -4.58 37.08 14.47
CA ALA A 206 -5.30 36.26 15.45
C ALA A 206 -5.25 36.84 16.87
N ILE A 207 -4.12 37.45 17.25
CA ILE A 207 -3.95 38.09 18.56
C ILE A 207 -4.77 39.39 18.68
N GLN A 208 -5.01 40.11 17.57
CA GLN A 208 -5.83 41.34 17.59
C GLN A 208 -7.33 41.10 17.79
N HIS A 209 -7.86 39.94 17.40
CA HIS A 209 -9.32 39.74 17.30
C HIS A 209 -9.91 38.60 18.15
N GLY A 210 -9.08 37.80 18.82
CA GLY A 210 -9.43 37.16 20.10
C GLY A 210 -10.69 36.28 20.16
N ALA A 211 -10.92 35.38 19.20
CA ALA A 211 -12.06 34.46 19.22
C ALA A 211 -11.79 33.04 18.65
N THR A 212 -12.42 32.06 19.30
CA THR A 212 -12.89 30.75 18.82
C THR A 212 -14.41 30.69 19.14
N PRO A 213 -15.21 29.61 18.95
CA PRO A 213 -15.13 28.39 18.11
C PRO A 213 -16.45 28.10 17.31
N ASN A 214 -16.52 26.93 16.63
CA ASN A 214 -17.65 26.03 16.24
C ASN A 214 -19.12 26.51 15.99
N ASN A 215 -19.82 25.88 15.01
CA ASN A 215 -20.89 24.87 15.23
C ASN A 215 -21.61 24.35 13.94
N GLU A 216 -22.27 23.20 14.06
CA GLU A 216 -23.07 22.40 13.08
C GLU A 216 -24.56 22.87 12.95
N ILE A 217 -25.33 22.37 11.95
CA ILE A 217 -26.77 21.94 12.01
C ILE A 217 -27.10 20.90 10.88
N ASP A 218 -28.02 19.96 11.16
CA ASP A 218 -28.62 18.84 10.40
C ASP A 218 -29.60 19.26 9.23
N ASP A 219 -30.38 18.44 8.47
CA ASP A 219 -31.28 17.34 8.89
C ASP A 219 -32.03 16.56 7.75
N GLU A 220 -32.44 15.33 8.08
CA GLU A 220 -33.49 14.36 7.62
C GLU A 220 -34.23 14.31 6.24
N PHE A 221 -34.52 13.06 5.81
CA PHE A 221 -35.84 12.43 5.47
C PHE A 221 -35.72 11.33 4.37
N PHE A 222 -36.54 10.27 4.21
CA PHE A 222 -37.81 9.79 4.84
C PHE A 222 -37.89 8.22 4.77
N VAL A 223 -39.03 7.59 5.13
CA VAL A 223 -39.26 6.11 5.19
C VAL A 223 -40.66 5.73 4.63
N ASP A 224 -40.86 4.51 4.11
CA ASP A 224 -42.15 3.77 4.21
C ASP A 224 -41.94 2.23 4.24
N ASP A 225 -42.98 1.48 4.60
CA ASP A 225 -42.88 0.35 5.55
C ASP A 225 -43.51 -0.99 5.07
N ASN A 226 -43.34 -2.05 5.88
CA ASN A 226 -44.03 -3.35 5.91
C ASN A 226 -43.63 -4.50 4.97
N LEU A 227 -43.05 -5.55 5.59
CA LEU A 227 -43.52 -6.95 5.45
C LEU A 227 -43.15 -7.76 6.71
N ILE A 228 -44.14 -8.12 7.53
CA ILE A 228 -43.91 -8.89 8.77
C ILE A 228 -43.93 -10.39 8.47
N GLN A 229 -42.80 -11.07 8.69
CA GLN A 229 -42.76 -12.49 9.00
C GLN A 229 -41.97 -12.69 10.31
N THR A 230 -42.53 -13.43 11.26
CA THR A 230 -41.84 -13.78 12.51
C THR A 230 -40.96 -15.00 12.29
N GLU A 231 -39.70 -14.76 11.94
CA GLU A 231 -38.68 -15.81 11.86
C GLU A 231 -38.08 -16.17 13.24
N LEU A 232 -37.53 -17.38 13.33
CA LEU A 232 -36.90 -17.91 14.53
C LEU A 232 -35.44 -17.45 14.57
N LYS A 233 -35.13 -16.51 15.47
CA LYS A 233 -33.79 -15.90 15.54
C LYS A 233 -32.69 -16.91 15.84
N HIS A 234 -31.59 -16.82 15.10
CA HIS A 234 -30.40 -17.63 15.29
C HIS A 234 -29.67 -17.27 16.61
N GLN A 235 -28.91 -18.20 17.20
CA GLN A 235 -28.22 -17.98 18.49
C GLN A 235 -26.72 -18.20 18.36
N SER A 236 -25.92 -17.20 18.77
CA SER A 236 -24.45 -17.24 18.64
C SER A 236 -23.71 -16.65 19.86
N GLU A 237 -22.41 -16.96 19.97
CA GLU A 237 -21.48 -16.33 20.90
C GLU A 237 -20.30 -15.76 20.09
N ILE A 238 -19.98 -14.48 20.30
CA ILE A 238 -18.99 -13.72 19.53
C ILE A 238 -17.86 -13.31 20.48
N ILE A 239 -16.75 -14.03 20.39
CA ILE A 239 -15.52 -13.75 21.13
C ILE A 239 -14.47 -13.21 20.15
N SER A 240 -14.05 -11.96 20.31
CA SER A 240 -13.06 -11.34 19.42
C SER A 240 -12.16 -10.36 20.18
N THR A 241 -11.03 -10.00 19.57
CA THR A 241 -10.22 -8.84 19.97
C THR A 241 -10.14 -7.90 18.79
N TYR A 242 -10.50 -6.64 18.99
CA TYR A 242 -10.40 -5.58 18.00
C TYR A 242 -9.33 -4.59 18.44
N GLU A 243 -8.32 -4.38 17.60
CA GLU A 243 -7.22 -3.45 17.85
C GLU A 243 -7.31 -2.28 16.86
N PHE A 244 -7.07 -1.06 17.35
CA PHE A 244 -7.20 0.18 16.57
C PHE A 244 -6.21 1.25 17.05
N MET A 245 -5.91 2.22 16.21
CA MET A 245 -4.99 3.33 16.49
C MET A 245 -5.71 4.54 17.11
N ALA A 246 -4.99 5.34 17.89
CA ALA A 246 -5.57 6.55 18.48
C ALA A 246 -5.82 7.63 17.41
N GLY A 247 -7.09 7.94 17.18
CA GLY A 247 -7.57 8.83 16.12
C GLY A 247 -8.58 8.14 15.20
N GLU A 248 -8.60 6.81 15.16
CA GLU A 248 -9.61 6.04 14.40
C GLU A 248 -10.96 6.07 15.11
N MET A 249 -12.03 6.33 14.34
CA MET A 249 -13.41 6.23 14.80
C MET A 249 -13.91 4.81 14.56
N VAL A 250 -14.04 4.03 15.63
CA VAL A 250 -14.49 2.64 15.56
C VAL A 250 -16.00 2.57 15.76
N ASN A 251 -16.72 2.04 14.77
CA ASN A 251 -18.15 1.79 14.87
C ASN A 251 -18.44 0.38 15.39
N VAL A 252 -19.50 0.19 16.18
CA VAL A 252 -19.86 -1.14 16.71
C VAL A 252 -20.13 -2.16 15.60
N ASN A 253 -20.63 -1.72 14.44
CA ASN A 253 -20.86 -2.57 13.27
C ASN A 253 -19.57 -3.09 12.60
N GLN A 254 -18.38 -2.64 13.02
CA GLN A 254 -17.09 -3.18 12.58
C GLN A 254 -16.57 -4.31 13.49
N LEU A 255 -17.17 -4.49 14.68
CA LEU A 255 -16.69 -5.41 15.72
C LEU A 255 -17.26 -6.83 15.60
N THR A 256 -18.29 -6.99 14.77
CA THR A 256 -19.17 -8.16 14.68
C THR A 256 -19.81 -8.20 13.29
N TYR A 257 -20.22 -9.38 12.83
CA TYR A 257 -20.97 -9.54 11.57
C TYR A 257 -22.41 -9.02 11.67
N LEU A 258 -22.90 -8.77 12.89
CA LEU A 258 -24.24 -8.25 13.16
C LEU A 258 -24.31 -6.75 12.87
N HIS A 259 -25.37 -6.35 12.17
CA HIS A 259 -25.69 -4.94 11.95
C HIS A 259 -26.67 -4.42 13.00
N PHE A 260 -26.42 -3.19 13.46
CA PHE A 260 -27.29 -2.42 14.33
C PHE A 260 -27.54 -1.04 13.72
N ASP A 261 -28.79 -0.61 13.77
CA ASP A 261 -29.27 0.66 13.19
C ASP A 261 -29.28 1.79 14.23
N LYS A 262 -29.39 1.44 15.52
CA LYS A 262 -29.61 2.40 16.61
C LYS A 262 -29.11 1.91 17.97
N LEU A 263 -28.63 2.85 18.78
CA LEU A 263 -28.05 2.58 20.10
C LEU A 263 -28.97 1.76 21.05
N SER A 264 -30.29 1.85 20.88
CA SER A 264 -31.24 1.07 21.71
C SER A 264 -31.10 -0.46 21.57
N GLN A 265 -30.63 -0.96 20.41
CA GLN A 265 -30.36 -2.40 20.20
C GLN A 265 -29.21 -2.91 21.10
N LEU A 266 -28.39 -1.99 21.62
CA LEU A 266 -27.20 -2.28 22.42
C LEU A 266 -27.42 -2.09 23.93
N SER A 267 -28.66 -1.83 24.36
CA SER A 267 -29.03 -1.48 25.74
C SER A 267 -28.72 -2.53 26.81
N HIS A 268 -28.44 -3.77 26.41
CA HIS A 268 -28.05 -4.88 27.29
C HIS A 268 -26.53 -5.16 27.29
N LEU A 269 -25.73 -4.30 26.64
CA LEU A 269 -24.27 -4.37 26.70
C LEU A 269 -23.72 -3.69 27.96
N THR A 270 -22.75 -4.36 28.58
CA THR A 270 -21.90 -3.86 29.64
C THR A 270 -20.55 -3.49 29.03
N LEU A 271 -20.17 -2.22 29.17
CA LEU A 271 -18.89 -1.71 28.69
C LEU A 271 -17.98 -1.43 29.89
N SER A 272 -16.73 -1.90 29.80
CA SER A 272 -15.74 -1.71 30.88
C SER A 272 -14.79 -0.53 30.63
N ASN A 273 -14.00 -0.18 31.64
CA ASN A 273 -12.98 0.87 31.61
C ASN A 273 -13.44 2.24 31.08
N GLY A 274 -14.71 2.60 31.30
CA GLY A 274 -15.27 3.90 30.90
C GLY A 274 -15.58 4.05 29.40
N LEU A 275 -15.50 2.97 28.61
CA LEU A 275 -15.92 2.95 27.22
C LEU A 275 -17.43 3.23 27.11
N LYS A 276 -17.84 3.99 26.11
CA LYS A 276 -19.24 4.29 25.77
C LYS A 276 -19.48 4.07 24.28
N ILE A 277 -20.75 4.10 23.89
CA ILE A 277 -21.18 4.14 22.49
C ILE A 277 -22.08 5.36 22.34
N ASP A 278 -21.90 6.14 21.27
CA ASP A 278 -22.77 7.30 20.97
C ASP A 278 -23.99 6.92 20.12
N GLN A 279 -24.80 7.91 19.73
CA GLN A 279 -26.01 7.70 18.93
C GLN A 279 -25.70 7.23 17.50
N ALA A 280 -24.52 7.56 16.97
CA ALA A 280 -24.04 7.12 15.67
C ALA A 280 -23.32 5.74 15.74
N LEU A 281 -23.43 5.05 16.88
CA LEU A 281 -22.84 3.74 17.15
C LEU A 281 -21.31 3.72 17.19
N ASN A 282 -20.65 4.87 17.38
CA ASN A 282 -19.19 4.93 17.50
C ASN A 282 -18.73 4.75 18.94
N LEU A 283 -17.58 4.09 19.10
CA LEU A 283 -16.91 3.88 20.37
C LEU A 283 -16.33 5.19 20.90
N GLN A 284 -16.83 5.60 22.07
CA GLN A 284 -16.41 6.81 22.77
C GLN A 284 -15.50 6.44 23.94
N LEU A 285 -14.22 6.78 23.82
CA LEU A 285 -13.21 6.56 24.84
C LEU A 285 -13.40 7.50 26.05
N PRO A 286 -13.00 7.10 27.27
CA PRO A 286 -13.10 7.98 28.42
C PRO A 286 -12.17 9.21 28.25
N PRO A 287 -12.55 10.42 28.71
CA PRO A 287 -11.87 11.67 28.33
C PRO A 287 -10.36 11.73 28.65
N ASN A 288 -9.94 11.08 29.74
CA ASN A 288 -8.54 10.99 30.16
C ASN A 288 -7.67 10.13 29.21
N VAL A 289 -8.29 9.30 28.38
CA VAL A 289 -7.66 8.44 27.38
C VAL A 289 -7.83 9.05 25.99
N ALA A 290 -9.01 9.57 25.67
CA ALA A 290 -9.34 10.17 24.38
C ALA A 290 -8.36 11.31 24.00
N GLY A 291 -8.01 12.18 24.95
CA GLY A 291 -7.06 13.28 24.72
C GLY A 291 -5.57 12.93 24.81
N ASN A 292 -5.22 11.65 25.07
CA ASN A 292 -3.83 11.21 25.20
C ASN A 292 -3.55 10.01 24.30
N ASN A 293 -3.12 10.28 23.07
CA ASN A 293 -2.89 9.27 22.04
C ASN A 293 -1.70 8.33 22.34
N GLU A 294 -0.81 8.70 23.26
CA GLU A 294 0.36 7.88 23.66
C GLU A 294 0.00 6.84 24.73
N GLN A 295 -1.21 6.89 25.30
CA GLN A 295 -1.65 5.96 26.34
C GLN A 295 -2.30 4.70 25.73
N LEU A 296 -1.80 3.52 26.06
CA LEU A 296 -2.48 2.27 25.74
C LEU A 296 -3.81 2.18 26.50
N TYR A 297 -4.84 1.70 25.81
CA TYR A 297 -6.17 1.48 26.39
C TYR A 297 -6.66 0.07 26.10
N SER A 298 -7.34 -0.52 27.06
CA SER A 298 -8.03 -1.80 26.91
C SER A 298 -9.37 -1.75 27.63
N ALA A 299 -10.41 -2.24 26.97
CA ALA A 299 -11.77 -2.35 27.48
C ALA A 299 -12.41 -3.63 26.96
N SER A 300 -13.61 -3.92 27.45
CA SER A 300 -14.42 -5.03 26.99
C SER A 300 -15.86 -4.60 26.80
N ILE A 301 -16.49 -5.19 25.79
CA ILE A 301 -17.91 -5.07 25.48
C ILE A 301 -18.50 -6.48 25.68
N THR A 302 -19.34 -6.63 26.69
CA THR A 302 -19.94 -7.93 27.05
C THR A 302 -21.44 -7.82 27.23
N GLY A 303 -22.22 -8.77 26.73
CA GLY A 303 -23.67 -8.76 26.91
C GLY A 303 -24.44 -9.36 25.75
N ARG A 304 -25.76 -9.40 25.88
CA ARG A 304 -26.65 -9.97 24.86
C ARG A 304 -27.15 -8.86 23.93
N VAL A 305 -27.08 -9.09 22.62
CA VAL A 305 -27.72 -8.27 21.59
C VAL A 305 -28.76 -9.08 20.84
N GLU A 306 -29.71 -8.38 20.21
CA GLU A 306 -30.78 -9.00 19.45
C GLU A 306 -31.15 -8.11 18.25
N THR A 307 -31.00 -8.65 17.04
CA THR A 307 -31.36 -8.00 15.77
C THR A 307 -32.75 -8.48 15.33
N LEU A 308 -33.12 -8.30 14.06
CA LEU A 308 -34.31 -8.95 13.50
C LEU A 308 -34.15 -10.49 13.44
N ASP A 309 -32.95 -10.96 13.10
CA ASP A 309 -32.70 -12.35 12.69
C ASP A 309 -31.78 -13.13 13.66
N ASP A 310 -31.08 -12.43 14.55
CA ASP A 310 -30.09 -13.01 15.47
C ASP A 310 -30.30 -12.62 16.93
N ILE A 311 -29.80 -13.48 17.81
CA ILE A 311 -29.58 -13.28 19.24
C ILE A 311 -28.13 -13.67 19.52
N ALA A 312 -27.27 -12.73 19.90
CA ALA A 312 -25.86 -13.03 20.15
C ALA A 312 -25.40 -12.62 21.55
N GLN A 313 -24.52 -13.43 22.13
CA GLN A 313 -23.75 -13.08 23.30
C GLN A 313 -22.39 -12.53 22.87
N LEU A 314 -22.15 -11.24 23.09
CA LEU A 314 -20.88 -10.60 22.79
C LEU A 314 -19.90 -10.74 23.95
N ASN A 315 -18.62 -10.96 23.62
CA ASN A 315 -17.48 -10.89 24.52
C ASN A 315 -16.26 -10.37 23.75
N ILE A 316 -16.26 -9.07 23.47
CA ILE A 316 -15.30 -8.40 22.59
C ILE A 316 -14.28 -7.64 23.44
N THR A 317 -13.00 -7.89 23.24
CA THR A 317 -11.90 -7.10 23.82
C THR A 317 -11.52 -5.98 22.87
N ILE A 318 -11.56 -4.74 23.34
CA ILE A 318 -11.20 -3.54 22.58
C ILE A 318 -9.83 -3.08 23.06
N LYS A 319 -8.84 -2.96 22.18
CA LYS A 319 -7.52 -2.38 22.51
C LYS A 319 -7.21 -1.19 21.61
N ARG A 320 -6.80 -0.08 22.21
CA ARG A 320 -6.20 1.04 21.46
C ARG A 320 -4.69 0.99 21.59
N ASN A 321 -4.01 0.85 20.46
CA ASN A 321 -2.57 0.90 20.39
C ASN A 321 -2.08 2.36 20.47
N PRO A 322 -0.97 2.63 21.19
CA PRO A 322 -0.47 3.98 21.38
C PRO A 322 0.15 4.50 20.09
N VAL A 323 -0.07 5.79 19.85
CA VAL A 323 0.42 6.49 18.67
C VAL A 323 1.77 7.13 18.97
N LEU A 324 2.80 6.68 18.25
CA LEU A 324 4.17 7.16 18.38
C LEU A 324 4.43 8.29 17.37
N SER A 325 4.76 9.49 17.86
CA SER A 325 5.13 10.61 16.98
C SER A 325 6.53 10.42 16.40
N ILE A 326 6.65 10.62 15.09
CA ILE A 326 7.92 10.46 14.34
C ILE A 326 9.00 11.39 14.91
N ALA A 327 8.64 12.63 15.22
CA ALA A 327 9.54 13.63 15.82
C ALA A 327 10.05 13.27 17.23
N LYS A 328 9.49 12.26 17.90
CA LYS A 328 9.97 11.74 19.19
C LYS A 328 10.88 10.52 19.04
N ILE A 329 10.96 9.90 17.86
CA ILE A 329 11.80 8.72 17.62
C ILE A 329 13.28 9.14 17.67
N GLN A 330 14.08 8.37 18.39
CA GLN A 330 15.53 8.55 18.44
C GLN A 330 16.17 7.55 17.49
N PHE A 331 16.43 7.98 16.25
CA PHE A 331 17.01 7.12 15.22
C PHE A 331 18.46 6.76 15.52
N SER A 332 18.78 5.47 15.47
CA SER A 332 20.14 4.94 15.55
C SER A 332 20.91 5.06 14.23
N ASP A 333 20.20 5.02 13.11
CA ASP A 333 20.77 5.16 11.76
C ASP A 333 20.30 6.45 11.08
N LYS A 334 21.26 7.30 10.70
CA LYS A 334 21.01 8.61 10.08
C LYS A 334 20.43 8.53 8.65
N ASN A 335 20.66 7.44 7.92
CA ASN A 335 20.17 7.29 6.55
C ASN A 335 18.70 6.86 6.58
N ILE A 336 18.36 5.97 7.52
CA ILE A 336 16.96 5.61 7.81
C ILE A 336 16.21 6.79 8.41
N ALA A 337 16.82 7.56 9.33
CA ALA A 337 16.26 8.82 9.82
C ALA A 337 15.89 9.76 8.67
N ALA A 338 16.87 10.08 7.80
CA ALA A 338 16.66 10.99 6.68
C ALA A 338 15.58 10.49 5.70
N CYS A 339 15.56 9.19 5.37
CA CYS A 339 14.51 8.63 4.51
C CYS A 339 13.12 8.74 5.15
N ILE A 340 12.99 8.40 6.43
CA ILE A 340 11.71 8.47 7.16
C ILE A 340 11.24 9.91 7.33
N GLU A 341 12.13 10.82 7.75
CA GLU A 341 11.83 12.24 7.88
C GLU A 341 11.38 12.83 6.55
N GLN A 342 12.08 12.49 5.46
CA GLN A 342 11.70 12.86 4.10
C GLN A 342 10.31 12.31 3.74
N SER A 343 10.08 10.99 3.84
CA SER A 343 8.79 10.35 3.52
C SER A 343 7.64 10.86 4.39
N ALA A 344 7.90 11.15 5.67
CA ALA A 344 6.92 11.67 6.60
C ALA A 344 6.56 13.14 6.29
N GLN A 345 7.54 13.99 6.02
CA GLN A 345 7.32 15.37 5.59
C GLN A 345 6.49 15.41 4.30
N ILE A 346 6.88 14.58 3.34
CA ILE A 346 6.23 14.38 2.04
C ILE A 346 4.75 14.01 2.17
N SER A 347 4.42 13.05 3.03
CA SER A 347 3.05 12.55 3.22
C SER A 347 2.30 13.27 4.35
N GLN A 348 2.88 14.33 4.92
CA GLN A 348 2.41 15.04 6.12
C GLN A 348 2.14 14.12 7.33
N PHE A 349 2.87 13.00 7.42
CA PHE A 349 2.78 12.09 8.56
C PHE A 349 3.49 12.69 9.77
N THR A 350 2.76 12.77 10.88
CA THR A 350 3.32 13.16 12.18
C THR A 350 3.54 11.96 13.11
N GLN A 351 2.96 10.81 12.74
CA GLN A 351 2.89 9.59 13.55
C GLN A 351 3.34 8.37 12.76
N ALA A 352 4.06 7.46 13.42
CA ALA A 352 4.68 6.28 12.82
C ALA A 352 3.67 5.27 12.22
N HIS A 353 2.44 5.24 12.74
CA HIS A 353 1.39 4.34 12.24
C HIS A 353 0.80 4.78 10.89
N GLN A 354 1.01 6.02 10.47
CA GLN A 354 0.50 6.52 9.18
C GLN A 354 1.35 6.01 8.00
N MET A 355 2.56 5.51 8.28
CA MET A 355 3.52 5.07 7.27
C MET A 355 3.34 3.58 6.98
N GLU A 356 2.53 3.28 5.97
CA GLU A 356 2.31 1.92 5.46
C GLU A 356 3.32 1.53 4.38
N LEU A 357 3.85 2.51 3.63
CA LEU A 357 4.86 2.32 2.60
C LEU A 357 6.10 3.16 2.91
N LEU A 358 7.28 2.55 2.78
CA LEU A 358 8.57 3.24 2.85
C LEU A 358 9.41 2.90 1.60
N SER A 359 9.90 3.95 0.92
CA SER A 359 10.78 3.82 -0.24
C SER A 359 12.03 4.67 -0.04
N CYS A 360 13.21 4.03 0.03
CA CYS A 360 14.49 4.70 0.29
C CYS A 360 15.52 4.43 -0.81
N GLU A 361 16.18 5.48 -1.30
CA GLU A 361 17.47 5.35 -1.98
C GLU A 361 18.59 5.56 -0.95
N LEU A 362 19.40 4.53 -0.70
CA LEU A 362 20.42 4.52 0.34
C LEU A 362 21.79 4.94 -0.22
N PRO A 363 22.56 5.79 0.50
CA PRO A 363 23.84 6.27 0.03
C PRO A 363 24.91 5.16 -0.04
N ARG A 364 25.51 4.98 -1.23
CA ARG A 364 26.51 3.96 -1.57
C ARG A 364 27.72 3.89 -0.63
N GLU A 365 28.15 5.02 -0.09
CA GLU A 365 29.38 5.14 0.74
C GLU A 365 29.21 4.71 2.21
N THR A 366 28.00 4.31 2.65
CA THR A 366 27.74 4.02 4.07
C THR A 366 26.94 2.75 4.30
N SER A 367 27.28 2.06 5.37
CA SER A 367 26.53 0.90 5.87
C SER A 367 25.34 1.36 6.69
N THR A 368 24.15 0.92 6.30
CA THR A 368 22.85 1.31 6.86
C THR A 368 22.29 0.19 7.74
N LYS A 369 21.72 0.53 8.89
CA LYS A 369 21.06 -0.38 9.83
C LYS A 369 19.55 -0.15 9.81
N LEU A 370 18.78 -1.22 9.68
CA LEU A 370 17.30 -1.16 9.61
C LEU A 370 16.62 -1.18 10.99
N ASN A 371 17.39 -1.04 12.07
CA ASN A 371 16.93 -1.25 13.44
C ASN A 371 15.77 -0.33 13.84
N ASP A 372 15.74 0.90 13.33
CA ASP A 372 14.75 1.90 13.69
C ASP A 372 13.38 1.67 13.01
N LEU A 373 13.32 0.85 11.96
CA LEU A 373 12.08 0.51 11.26
C LEU A 373 11.08 -0.23 12.15
N ILE A 374 11.53 -0.90 13.22
CA ILE A 374 10.68 -1.64 14.15
C ILE A 374 9.61 -0.78 14.86
N ASN A 375 9.76 0.55 14.82
CA ASN A 375 8.83 1.54 15.36
C ASN A 375 7.60 1.78 14.45
N PHE A 376 7.68 1.37 13.18
CA PHE A 376 6.68 1.64 12.14
C PHE A 376 5.88 0.36 11.86
N LYS A 377 5.04 -0.02 12.82
CA LYS A 377 4.35 -1.32 12.82
C LYS A 377 3.34 -1.52 11.68
N GLN A 378 2.87 -0.44 11.07
CA GLN A 378 1.93 -0.49 9.95
C GLN A 378 2.61 -0.63 8.58
N LEU A 379 3.95 -0.69 8.50
CA LEU A 379 4.64 -0.90 7.23
C LEU A 379 4.23 -2.24 6.59
N THR A 380 3.49 -2.15 5.47
CA THR A 380 3.09 -3.26 4.60
C THR A 380 4.05 -3.44 3.43
N MET A 381 4.67 -2.35 2.96
CA MET A 381 5.67 -2.37 1.89
C MET A 381 6.94 -1.59 2.24
N ILE A 382 8.09 -2.23 2.00
CA ILE A 382 9.41 -1.60 2.07
C ILE A 382 10.12 -1.78 0.72
N SER A 383 10.60 -0.68 0.14
CA SER A 383 11.46 -0.66 -1.04
C SER A 383 12.78 0.04 -0.70
N LEU A 384 13.90 -0.67 -0.82
CA LEU A 384 15.24 -0.10 -0.60
C LEU A 384 16.09 -0.28 -1.86
N LYS A 385 16.76 0.79 -2.28
CA LYS A 385 17.60 0.82 -3.47
C LYS A 385 18.97 1.39 -3.17
N GLY A 386 20.04 0.81 -3.70
CA GLY A 386 21.40 1.30 -3.49
C GLY A 386 21.95 1.02 -2.10
N GLY A 387 23.22 1.37 -1.87
CA GLY A 387 23.82 1.37 -0.53
C GLY A 387 24.36 0.03 -0.05
N THR A 388 24.86 0.04 1.19
CA THR A 388 25.21 -1.17 1.93
C THR A 388 24.23 -1.34 3.10
N ILE A 389 23.69 -2.54 3.32
CA ILE A 389 22.80 -2.86 4.45
C ILE A 389 23.50 -3.86 5.38
N GLU A 390 23.39 -3.65 6.70
CA GLU A 390 24.00 -4.56 7.69
C GLU A 390 23.25 -5.87 7.89
N SER A 391 21.93 -5.84 8.06
CA SER A 391 21.12 -7.04 8.32
C SER A 391 19.64 -6.74 8.06
N LEU A 392 18.88 -7.72 7.55
CA LEU A 392 17.43 -7.61 7.40
C LEU A 392 16.65 -8.13 8.63
N ALA A 393 17.32 -8.71 9.63
CA ALA A 393 16.70 -9.23 10.84
C ALA A 393 15.72 -8.27 11.58
N PRO A 394 15.86 -6.92 11.53
CA PRO A 394 14.84 -6.03 12.10
C PRO A 394 13.47 -6.13 11.41
N LEU A 395 13.43 -6.44 10.11
CA LEU A 395 12.20 -6.50 9.31
C LEU A 395 11.29 -7.68 9.71
N ALA A 396 11.88 -8.78 10.20
CA ALA A 396 11.16 -9.94 10.73
C ALA A 396 10.32 -9.66 12.00
N LYS A 397 10.38 -8.42 12.52
CA LYS A 397 9.59 -7.91 13.65
C LYS A 397 8.47 -6.94 13.23
N LEU A 398 8.21 -6.84 11.93
CA LEU A 398 7.11 -6.05 11.36
C LEU A 398 6.02 -7.02 10.92
N ASP A 399 5.07 -7.28 11.82
CA ASP A 399 4.05 -8.32 11.65
C ASP A 399 3.09 -8.02 10.49
N SER A 400 2.98 -6.75 10.08
CA SER A 400 2.20 -6.27 8.93
C SER A 400 2.98 -6.22 7.61
N LEU A 401 4.27 -6.56 7.59
CA LEU A 401 5.10 -6.40 6.37
C LEU A 401 4.82 -7.52 5.36
N GLU A 402 4.12 -7.17 4.29
CA GLU A 402 3.70 -8.09 3.23
C GLU A 402 4.67 -8.11 2.04
N THR A 403 5.41 -7.03 1.79
CA THR A 403 6.24 -6.91 0.59
C THR A 403 7.58 -6.22 0.85
N LEU A 404 8.66 -6.85 0.39
CA LEU A 404 10.02 -6.33 0.47
C LEU A 404 10.69 -6.31 -0.92
N TYR A 405 10.99 -5.12 -1.42
CA TYR A 405 11.80 -4.90 -2.62
C TYR A 405 13.21 -4.42 -2.24
N LEU A 406 14.24 -5.13 -2.69
CA LEU A 406 15.64 -4.71 -2.55
C LEU A 406 16.30 -4.68 -3.93
N SER A 407 16.96 -3.55 -4.28
CA SER A 407 17.63 -3.38 -5.57
C SER A 407 19.01 -2.73 -5.46
N ASP A 408 20.02 -3.25 -6.16
CA ASP A 408 21.38 -2.64 -6.24
C ASP A 408 22.04 -2.45 -4.86
N ILE A 409 21.91 -3.46 -3.98
CA ILE A 409 22.32 -3.41 -2.57
C ILE A 409 23.47 -4.38 -2.28
N LYS A 410 24.47 -3.91 -1.53
CA LYS A 410 25.44 -4.78 -0.85
C LYS A 410 24.92 -5.17 0.54
N LEU A 411 24.55 -6.44 0.74
CA LEU A 411 23.98 -6.94 1.99
C LEU A 411 25.00 -7.80 2.76
N LYS A 412 25.35 -7.43 3.99
CA LYS A 412 26.31 -8.21 4.79
C LYS A 412 25.75 -9.58 5.21
N GLU A 413 24.50 -9.62 5.64
CA GLU A 413 23.76 -10.84 6.03
C GLU A 413 22.24 -10.61 5.87
N PHE A 414 21.48 -11.67 5.64
CA PHE A 414 20.01 -11.61 5.72
C PHE A 414 19.54 -11.58 7.19
N GLY A 415 20.27 -12.30 8.05
CA GLY A 415 19.87 -12.51 9.45
C GLY A 415 18.77 -13.56 9.60
N ASP A 416 17.97 -13.46 10.66
CA ASP A 416 16.82 -14.35 10.89
C ASP A 416 15.55 -13.75 10.27
N LEU A 417 15.02 -14.45 9.26
CA LEU A 417 13.78 -14.12 8.55
C LEU A 417 12.73 -15.24 8.68
N SER A 418 12.81 -16.07 9.73
CA SER A 418 11.94 -17.24 9.92
C SER A 418 10.48 -16.93 10.29
N SER A 419 10.21 -15.73 10.81
CA SER A 419 8.86 -15.20 11.02
C SER A 419 8.30 -14.45 9.82
N PHE A 420 9.14 -13.99 8.89
CA PHE A 420 8.69 -13.23 7.72
C PHE A 420 8.01 -14.15 6.70
N SER A 421 6.76 -13.84 6.36
CA SER A 421 5.91 -14.63 5.45
C SER A 421 5.39 -13.87 4.23
N GLY A 422 5.79 -12.61 4.04
CA GLY A 422 5.44 -11.82 2.86
C GLY A 422 6.23 -12.21 1.60
N SER A 423 6.09 -11.42 0.55
CA SER A 423 6.89 -11.53 -0.67
C SER A 423 8.26 -10.83 -0.51
N ILE A 424 9.30 -11.41 -1.11
CA ILE A 424 10.62 -10.78 -1.21
C ILE A 424 11.06 -10.78 -2.67
N ASN A 425 11.45 -9.61 -3.17
CA ASN A 425 12.08 -9.45 -4.47
C ASN A 425 13.48 -8.85 -4.30
N LEU A 426 14.48 -9.61 -4.73
CA LEU A 426 15.90 -9.27 -4.67
C LEU A 426 16.40 -9.07 -6.10
N ASN A 427 16.80 -7.85 -6.45
CA ASN A 427 17.40 -7.53 -7.75
C ASN A 427 18.83 -6.99 -7.54
N GLN A 428 19.84 -7.59 -8.19
CA GLN A 428 21.23 -7.09 -8.11
C GLN A 428 21.72 -6.94 -6.66
N ILE A 429 21.61 -8.02 -5.88
CA ILE A 429 22.10 -8.08 -4.50
C ILE A 429 23.48 -8.74 -4.48
N ASP A 430 24.45 -8.04 -3.89
CA ASP A 430 25.79 -8.54 -3.55
C ASP A 430 25.77 -9.02 -2.09
N THR A 431 25.84 -10.34 -1.90
CA THR A 431 25.92 -10.98 -0.59
C THR A 431 26.46 -12.40 -0.69
N GLN A 432 27.00 -12.92 0.41
CA GLN A 432 27.49 -14.31 0.51
C GLN A 432 26.56 -15.18 1.38
N ASP A 433 25.46 -14.63 1.91
CA ASP A 433 24.64 -15.24 2.96
C ASP A 433 23.37 -15.93 2.42
N TRP A 434 23.30 -16.22 1.12
CA TRP A 434 22.13 -16.79 0.43
C TRP A 434 21.51 -18.01 1.13
N SER A 435 22.33 -18.83 1.80
CA SER A 435 21.86 -20.01 2.56
C SER A 435 20.81 -19.71 3.64
N LYS A 436 20.74 -18.48 4.17
CA LYS A 436 19.74 -18.09 5.20
C LYS A 436 18.32 -18.03 4.66
N LEU A 437 18.15 -17.69 3.38
CA LEU A 437 16.84 -17.66 2.75
C LEU A 437 16.18 -19.05 2.73
N ALA A 438 16.95 -20.13 2.92
CA ALA A 438 16.39 -21.47 3.07
C ALA A 438 15.58 -21.71 4.36
N GLN A 439 15.58 -20.75 5.29
CA GLN A 439 14.91 -20.81 6.60
C GLN A 439 13.76 -19.80 6.75
N THR A 440 13.48 -19.00 5.72
CA THR A 440 12.37 -18.04 5.72
C THR A 440 11.01 -18.73 5.49
N ARG A 441 9.92 -17.98 5.64
CA ARG A 441 8.58 -18.35 5.18
C ARG A 441 8.08 -17.46 4.04
N ALA A 442 8.95 -16.60 3.51
CA ALA A 442 8.64 -15.72 2.39
C ALA A 442 8.10 -16.50 1.18
N ASN A 443 7.01 -16.00 0.60
CA ASN A 443 6.42 -16.57 -0.61
C ASN A 443 5.64 -15.50 -1.39
N PRO A 444 5.97 -15.22 -2.67
CA PRO A 444 7.14 -15.70 -3.41
C PRO A 444 8.45 -15.05 -2.95
N LEU A 445 9.57 -15.76 -3.13
CA LEU A 445 10.92 -15.22 -3.03
C LEU A 445 11.58 -15.20 -4.42
N SER A 446 11.85 -14.02 -4.96
CA SER A 446 12.47 -13.81 -6.27
C SER A 446 13.89 -13.28 -6.15
N ILE A 447 14.83 -13.85 -6.91
CA ILE A 447 16.26 -13.50 -6.94
C ILE A 447 16.69 -13.28 -8.38
N ASN A 448 16.85 -12.01 -8.78
CA ASN A 448 17.15 -11.59 -10.14
C ASN A 448 18.53 -10.93 -10.22
N LYS A 449 19.29 -11.27 -11.25
CA LYS A 449 20.61 -10.69 -11.56
C LYS A 449 21.57 -10.63 -10.35
N PRO A 450 21.73 -11.70 -9.54
CA PRO A 450 22.79 -11.71 -8.51
C PRO A 450 24.16 -11.56 -9.18
N GLU A 451 25.15 -11.04 -8.45
CA GLU A 451 26.50 -10.81 -9.00
C GLU A 451 27.11 -12.11 -9.57
N ASN A 452 26.81 -13.25 -8.94
CA ASN A 452 27.30 -14.56 -9.36
C ASN A 452 26.31 -15.68 -9.03
N CYS A 453 25.70 -16.29 -10.06
CA CYS A 453 24.74 -17.39 -9.91
C CYS A 453 25.26 -18.62 -9.14
N SER A 454 26.58 -18.88 -9.14
CA SER A 454 27.15 -20.01 -8.37
C SER A 454 27.01 -19.84 -6.85
N GLU A 455 26.79 -18.62 -6.37
CA GLU A 455 26.55 -18.34 -4.94
C GLU A 455 25.19 -18.83 -4.46
N LEU A 456 24.25 -19.10 -5.38
CA LEU A 456 22.95 -19.69 -5.06
C LEU A 456 23.00 -21.21 -4.84
N THR A 457 24.14 -21.87 -5.09
CA THR A 457 24.34 -23.32 -4.89
C THR A 457 23.81 -23.86 -3.54
N PRO A 458 23.95 -23.16 -2.39
CA PRO A 458 23.36 -23.59 -1.12
C PRO A 458 21.83 -23.69 -1.14
N LEU A 459 21.13 -22.86 -1.94
CA LEU A 459 19.67 -22.92 -2.10
C LEU A 459 19.25 -24.09 -2.98
N PHE A 460 19.91 -24.29 -4.13
CA PHE A 460 19.66 -25.42 -5.04
C PHE A 460 19.85 -26.80 -4.38
N SER A 461 20.69 -26.88 -3.34
CA SER A 461 20.99 -28.11 -2.62
C SER A 461 20.24 -28.27 -1.28
N HIS A 462 19.47 -27.26 -0.85
CA HIS A 462 18.82 -27.30 0.47
C HIS A 462 17.60 -28.23 0.52
N SER A 463 17.44 -28.96 1.62
CA SER A 463 16.33 -29.91 1.79
C SER A 463 14.96 -29.24 1.71
N ASN A 464 14.83 -28.00 2.18
CA ASN A 464 13.54 -27.30 2.33
C ASN A 464 13.20 -26.31 1.20
N VAL A 465 14.11 -26.10 0.24
CA VAL A 465 13.93 -25.13 -0.85
C VAL A 465 13.57 -25.85 -2.15
N ALA A 466 12.56 -25.34 -2.85
CA ALA A 466 12.35 -25.56 -4.29
C ALA A 466 12.88 -24.34 -5.05
N VAL A 467 13.51 -24.55 -6.20
CA VAL A 467 14.05 -23.47 -7.03
C VAL A 467 13.50 -23.59 -8.45
N LEU A 468 12.76 -22.59 -8.90
CA LEU A 468 12.47 -22.34 -10.30
C LEU A 468 13.61 -21.50 -10.87
N TYR A 469 14.27 -22.02 -11.91
CA TYR A 469 15.49 -21.43 -12.48
C TYR A 469 15.36 -21.24 -13.99
N LYS A 470 16.23 -20.41 -14.56
CA LYS A 470 16.25 -20.14 -15.99
C LYS A 470 16.63 -21.39 -16.80
N ASP A 471 15.96 -21.58 -17.94
CA ASP A 471 16.13 -22.72 -18.86
C ASP A 471 15.76 -24.10 -18.24
N MET A 472 15.01 -24.10 -17.13
CA MET A 472 14.43 -25.29 -16.49
C MET A 472 13.31 -25.89 -17.35
N SER A 473 13.29 -27.22 -17.53
CA SER A 473 12.22 -27.87 -18.30
C SER A 473 10.88 -27.85 -17.56
N SER A 474 9.76 -27.83 -18.29
CA SER A 474 8.40 -27.79 -17.70
C SER A 474 8.16 -28.92 -16.69
N THR A 475 8.65 -30.14 -16.96
CA THR A 475 8.59 -31.27 -16.03
C THR A 475 9.37 -31.02 -14.74
N GLU A 476 10.55 -30.39 -14.81
CA GLU A 476 11.30 -30.03 -13.61
C GLU A 476 10.57 -28.92 -12.82
N GLN A 477 10.00 -27.92 -13.50
CA GLN A 477 9.24 -26.84 -12.86
C GLN A 477 8.03 -27.39 -12.09
N VAL A 478 7.23 -28.26 -12.72
CA VAL A 478 6.10 -28.95 -12.07
C VAL A 478 6.55 -29.74 -10.85
N ASN A 479 7.64 -30.51 -10.96
CA ASN A 479 8.19 -31.27 -9.84
C ASN A 479 8.66 -30.36 -8.68
N ALA A 480 9.09 -29.13 -8.96
CA ALA A 480 9.47 -28.15 -7.95
C ALA A 480 8.25 -27.48 -7.29
N MET A 481 7.18 -27.24 -8.05
CA MET A 481 5.90 -26.74 -7.53
C MET A 481 5.17 -27.78 -6.68
N GLU A 482 5.00 -29.01 -7.16
CA GLU A 482 4.40 -30.14 -6.41
C GLU A 482 5.15 -30.39 -5.08
N GLN A 483 6.47 -30.20 -5.09
CA GLN A 483 7.29 -30.27 -3.89
C GLN A 483 6.93 -29.22 -2.82
N VAL A 484 6.50 -28.02 -3.20
CA VAL A 484 6.02 -26.99 -2.27
C VAL A 484 4.55 -27.25 -1.89
N ASP A 485 3.69 -27.57 -2.85
CA ASP A 485 2.26 -27.81 -2.63
C ASP A 485 1.99 -29.03 -1.72
N SER A 486 2.83 -30.07 -1.83
CA SER A 486 2.80 -31.24 -0.92
C SER A 486 3.41 -30.97 0.46
N GLY A 487 3.97 -29.78 0.69
CA GLY A 487 4.68 -29.42 1.92
C GLY A 487 6.04 -30.10 2.11
N ALA A 488 6.56 -30.80 1.09
CA ALA A 488 7.90 -31.41 1.14
C ALA A 488 9.03 -30.35 1.12
N LYS A 489 8.74 -29.19 0.54
CA LYS A 489 9.53 -27.96 0.55
C LYS A 489 8.69 -26.82 1.14
N THR A 490 9.32 -25.88 1.82
CA THR A 490 8.63 -24.77 2.51
C THR A 490 8.94 -23.39 1.93
N VAL A 491 9.89 -23.30 1.00
CA VAL A 491 10.31 -22.05 0.36
C VAL A 491 10.37 -22.27 -1.15
N MET A 492 9.69 -21.40 -1.90
CA MET A 492 9.80 -21.33 -3.36
C MET A 492 10.73 -20.16 -3.73
N VAL A 493 11.84 -20.46 -4.40
CA VAL A 493 12.77 -19.47 -4.95
C VAL A 493 12.57 -19.40 -6.47
N ILE A 494 12.43 -18.21 -7.02
CA ILE A 494 12.37 -17.96 -8.47
C ILE A 494 13.59 -17.15 -8.88
N THR A 495 14.37 -17.61 -9.86
CA THR A 495 15.60 -16.91 -10.29
C THR A 495 15.86 -16.94 -11.79
N ASP A 496 16.45 -15.85 -12.31
CA ASP A 496 16.95 -15.74 -13.68
C ASP A 496 18.32 -16.41 -13.90
N CYS A 497 18.93 -16.96 -12.83
CA CYS A 497 20.08 -17.83 -12.92
C CYS A 497 19.71 -19.20 -13.50
N ALA A 498 20.61 -19.75 -14.32
CA ALA A 498 20.60 -21.18 -14.64
C ALA A 498 21.08 -21.99 -13.43
N LYS A 499 20.77 -23.30 -13.41
CA LYS A 499 21.23 -24.23 -12.37
C LYS A 499 22.77 -24.33 -12.37
N PRO A 500 23.45 -24.09 -11.23
CA PRO A 500 24.90 -24.11 -11.12
C PRO A 500 25.49 -25.54 -11.09
#